data_AF-A0A210Q6B5-F1
#
_entry.id   AF-A0A210Q6B5-F1
#
_cell.length_a   1.000
_cell.length_b   1.000
_cell.length_c   1.000
_cell.angle_alpha   90.00
_cell.angle_beta   90.00
_cell.angle_gamma   90.00
#
_symmetry.space_group_name_H-M   'P 1'
#
loop_
_entity.id
_entity.type
_entity.pdbx_description
1 polymer ?
#
loop_
_entity_poly.entity_id
_entity_poly.type
_entity_poly.pdbx_seq_one_letter_code
_entity_poly.pdbx_strand_id
1 'polypeptide(L)'
;MAAIAGRTRLEVEDISSKATVPNNHRAKLMYYLSSVTTVLDMDDSDSANLRRLCDYSNYSRLSSEETSQLILLCALLSPDVLLNKCIFADDDMCGEFSNSFYKISAVRSRVMVSSSIMIAGQNRSVNKVMFFKMEWLRENYLEPIKYFADEMEAEKRRQERLAKKKDCVIL
;
A
#
# COMPACT_ATOMS: atom_id res chain seq x y z
N MET A 1 29.34 -34.71 21.34
CA MET A 1 29.27 -33.24 21.20
C MET A 1 28.73 -32.91 19.82
N ALA A 2 27.42 -32.70 19.70
CA ALA A 2 26.82 -32.16 18.50
C ALA A 2 25.90 -31.02 18.96
N ALA A 3 26.26 -29.79 18.61
CA ALA A 3 25.47 -28.62 18.91
C ALA A 3 24.20 -28.67 18.04
N ILE A 4 23.06 -28.97 18.65
CA ILE A 4 21.76 -28.71 18.04
C ILE A 4 21.54 -27.21 18.23
N ALA A 5 21.85 -26.43 17.19
CA ALA A 5 21.42 -25.05 17.08
C ALA A 5 19.89 -25.07 17.12
N GLY A 6 19.33 -24.72 18.28
CA GLY A 6 17.90 -24.53 18.44
C GLY A 6 17.47 -23.41 17.51
N ARG A 7 16.93 -23.75 16.33
CA ARG A 7 16.09 -22.84 15.56
C ARG A 7 14.91 -22.49 16.46
N THR A 8 14.94 -21.31 17.05
CA THR A 8 13.80 -20.72 17.74
C THR A 8 12.69 -20.58 16.70
N ARG A 9 11.82 -21.59 16.59
CA ARG A 9 10.50 -21.46 15.97
C ARG A 9 9.72 -20.53 16.90
N LEU A 10 9.93 -19.24 16.72
CA LEU A 10 9.01 -18.24 17.25
C LEU A 10 7.67 -18.54 16.59
N GLU A 11 6.63 -18.66 17.41
CA GLU A 11 5.25 -18.86 16.99
C GLU A 11 4.77 -17.57 16.31
N VAL A 12 5.31 -17.29 15.13
CA VAL A 12 4.90 -16.15 14.33
C VAL A 12 3.56 -16.52 13.70
N GLU A 13 2.48 -15.87 14.13
CA GLU A 13 1.16 -16.10 13.55
C GLU A 13 1.11 -15.42 12.17
N ASP A 14 1.39 -16.22 11.15
CA ASP A 14 1.29 -15.86 9.75
C ASP A 14 -0.18 -15.74 9.35
N ILE A 15 -0.56 -14.55 8.88
CA ILE A 15 -1.92 -14.24 8.40
C ILE A 15 -1.91 -13.92 6.90
N SER A 16 -0.83 -14.29 6.20
CA SER A 16 -0.67 -14.05 4.77
C SER A 16 -1.67 -14.86 3.97
N SER A 17 -2.10 -14.27 2.84
CA SER A 17 -2.96 -14.93 1.87
C SER A 17 -2.37 -14.76 0.48
N LYS A 18 -2.53 -15.79 -0.36
CA LYS A 18 -2.08 -15.74 -1.74
C LYS A 18 -3.02 -14.83 -2.53
N ALA A 19 -2.48 -13.75 -3.11
CA ALA A 19 -3.20 -12.83 -3.96
C ALA A 19 -2.71 -12.94 -5.41
N THR A 20 -3.64 -12.92 -6.36
CA THR A 20 -3.35 -12.77 -7.79
C THR A 20 -3.77 -11.37 -8.20
N VAL A 21 -2.81 -10.52 -8.54
CA VAL A 21 -3.06 -9.11 -8.88
C VAL A 21 -3.02 -8.95 -10.40
N PRO A 22 -4.06 -8.38 -11.04
CA PRO A 22 -4.03 -8.07 -12.47
C PRO A 22 -2.88 -7.12 -12.83
N ASN A 23 -2.28 -7.29 -14.01
CA ASN A 23 -1.23 -6.40 -14.50
C ASN A 23 -1.80 -5.06 -15.00
N ASN A 24 -2.28 -4.24 -14.08
CA ASN A 24 -2.83 -2.92 -14.34
C ASN A 24 -2.42 -1.97 -13.19
N HIS A 25 -1.98 -0.76 -13.51
CA HIS A 25 -1.53 0.21 -12.49
C HIS A 25 -2.60 0.51 -11.44
N ARG A 26 -3.87 0.58 -11.85
CA ARG A 26 -4.99 0.76 -10.92
C ARG A 26 -5.13 -0.42 -9.97
N ALA A 27 -5.19 -1.64 -10.51
CA ALA A 27 -5.33 -2.86 -9.71
C ALA A 27 -4.16 -3.02 -8.71
N LYS A 28 -2.94 -2.67 -9.14
CA LYS A 28 -1.73 -2.67 -8.31
C LYS A 28 -1.82 -1.69 -7.14
N LEU A 29 -2.29 -0.45 -7.36
CA LEU A 29 -2.54 0.50 -6.27
C LEU A 29 -3.64 0.04 -5.31
N MET A 30 -4.72 -0.54 -5.84
CA MET A 30 -5.80 -1.08 -5.00
C MET A 30 -5.30 -2.22 -4.11
N TYR A 31 -4.43 -3.08 -4.64
CA TYR A 31 -3.81 -4.15 -3.88
C TYR A 31 -2.83 -3.63 -2.83
N TYR A 32 -2.03 -2.60 -3.15
CA TYR A 32 -1.22 -1.90 -2.17
C TYR A 32 -2.09 -1.35 -1.02
N LEU A 33 -3.17 -0.65 -1.35
CA LEU A 33 -4.09 -0.09 -0.37
C LEU A 33 -4.68 -1.20 0.51
N SER A 34 -5.16 -2.28 -0.08
CA SER A 34 -5.69 -3.45 0.64
C SER A 34 -4.68 -4.08 1.62
N SER A 35 -3.40 -4.10 1.22
CA SER A 35 -2.32 -4.61 2.07
C SER A 35 -2.09 -3.70 3.27
N VAL A 36 -2.05 -2.39 3.05
CA VAL A 36 -1.87 -1.40 4.12
C VAL A 36 -3.09 -1.35 5.05
N THR A 37 -4.31 -1.38 4.53
CA THR A 37 -5.53 -1.36 5.35
C THR A 37 -5.61 -2.59 6.24
N THR A 38 -5.16 -3.75 5.76
CA THR A 38 -5.04 -4.98 6.56
C THR A 38 -4.07 -4.81 7.73
N VAL A 39 -2.96 -4.11 7.54
CA VAL A 39 -1.96 -3.83 8.60
C VAL A 39 -2.48 -2.83 9.63
N LEU A 40 -3.23 -1.83 9.16
CA LEU A 40 -3.76 -0.74 9.98
C LEU A 40 -5.11 -1.03 10.62
N ASP A 41 -5.68 -2.22 10.37
CA ASP A 41 -7.04 -2.60 10.78
C ASP A 41 -8.08 -1.54 10.40
N MET A 42 -7.95 -0.98 9.18
CA MET A 42 -8.90 0.00 8.66
C MET A 42 -10.16 -0.67 8.11
N ASP A 43 -11.31 -0.03 8.31
CA ASP A 43 -12.60 -0.51 7.83
C ASP A 43 -13.40 0.58 7.09
N ASP A 44 -14.62 0.25 6.65
CA ASP A 44 -15.50 1.17 5.92
C ASP A 44 -15.92 2.41 6.75
N SER A 45 -15.65 2.46 8.07
CA SER A 45 -15.86 3.65 8.89
C SER A 45 -14.78 4.72 8.68
N ASP A 46 -13.60 4.32 8.20
CA ASP A 46 -12.45 5.21 8.00
C ASP A 46 -12.49 5.93 6.66
N SER A 47 -13.11 5.33 5.64
CA SER A 47 -13.41 6.00 4.39
C SER A 47 -14.62 5.38 3.70
N ALA A 48 -15.53 6.24 3.25
CA ALA A 48 -16.62 5.81 2.39
C ALA A 48 -16.01 5.17 1.13
N ASN A 49 -16.40 3.92 0.85
CA ASN A 49 -15.90 3.08 -0.25
C ASN A 49 -14.55 2.37 -0.05
N LEU A 50 -13.99 2.28 1.16
CA LEU A 50 -12.73 1.56 1.39
C LEU A 50 -12.75 0.14 0.80
N ARG A 51 -13.84 -0.60 1.03
CA ARG A 51 -14.04 -1.93 0.47
C ARG A 51 -13.99 -1.98 -1.05
N ARG A 52 -14.52 -0.95 -1.74
CA ARG A 52 -14.46 -0.86 -3.21
C ARG A 52 -13.05 -0.51 -3.69
N LEU A 53 -12.37 0.39 -2.99
CA LEU A 53 -11.00 0.80 -3.32
C LEU A 53 -9.98 -0.32 -3.07
N CYS A 54 -10.29 -1.28 -2.20
CA CYS A 54 -9.48 -2.48 -1.96
C CYS A 54 -9.83 -3.66 -2.88
N ASP A 55 -10.93 -3.60 -3.65
CA ASP A 55 -11.37 -4.68 -4.54
C ASP A 55 -10.62 -4.67 -5.88
N TYR A 56 -9.33 -5.02 -5.82
CA TYR A 56 -8.43 -5.06 -6.97
C TYR A 56 -8.88 -6.05 -8.06
N SER A 57 -9.77 -7.00 -7.75
CA SER A 57 -10.33 -7.93 -8.74
C SER A 57 -11.33 -7.24 -9.67
N ASN A 58 -11.99 -6.18 -9.19
CA ASN A 58 -12.96 -5.38 -9.94
C ASN A 58 -12.43 -3.99 -10.30
N TYR A 59 -11.13 -3.84 -10.54
CA TYR A 59 -10.47 -2.55 -10.84
C TYR A 59 -11.09 -1.78 -12.03
N SER A 60 -11.70 -2.49 -12.98
CA SER A 60 -12.36 -1.90 -14.15
C SER A 60 -13.65 -1.14 -13.80
N ARG A 61 -14.22 -1.39 -12.61
CA ARG A 61 -15.44 -0.73 -12.15
C ARG A 61 -15.20 0.63 -11.51
N LEU A 62 -13.96 0.98 -11.17
CA LEU A 62 -13.64 2.28 -10.58
C LEU A 62 -13.88 3.40 -11.59
N SER A 63 -14.69 4.36 -11.19
CA SER A 63 -14.85 5.64 -11.86
C SER A 63 -13.57 6.49 -11.78
N SER A 64 -13.52 7.56 -12.57
CA SER A 64 -12.40 8.52 -12.53
C SER A 64 -12.28 9.20 -11.15
N GLU A 65 -13.41 9.51 -10.53
CA GLU A 65 -13.45 10.11 -9.19
C GLU A 65 -12.94 9.14 -8.12
N GLU A 66 -13.39 7.88 -8.14
CA GLU A 66 -12.87 6.84 -7.23
C GLU A 66 -11.38 6.56 -7.46
N THR A 67 -10.91 6.64 -8.70
CA THR A 67 -9.48 6.50 -9.01
C THR A 67 -8.68 7.66 -8.40
N SER A 68 -9.21 8.88 -8.43
CA SER A 68 -8.59 10.04 -7.79
C SER A 68 -8.55 9.88 -6.27
N GLN A 69 -9.63 9.35 -5.66
CA GLN A 69 -9.68 9.03 -4.23
C GLN A 69 -8.67 7.94 -3.86
N LEU A 70 -8.54 6.89 -4.68
CA LEU A 70 -7.52 5.85 -4.50
C LEU A 70 -6.11 6.44 -4.48
N ILE A 71 -5.76 7.28 -5.45
CA ILE A 71 -4.44 7.92 -5.54
C ILE A 71 -4.18 8.79 -4.30
N LEU A 72 -5.16 9.59 -3.88
CA LEU A 72 -5.05 10.44 -2.70
C LEU A 72 -4.82 9.62 -1.43
N LEU A 73 -5.58 8.54 -1.23
CA LEU A 73 -5.41 7.65 -0.08
C LEU A 73 -4.06 6.94 -0.11
N CYS A 74 -3.62 6.45 -1.27
CA CYS A 74 -2.30 5.86 -1.44
C CYS A 74 -1.18 6.86 -1.13
N ALA A 75 -1.33 8.14 -1.47
CA ALA A 75 -0.37 9.19 -1.14
C ALA A 75 -0.34 9.50 0.37
N LEU A 76 -1.51 9.55 1.02
CA LEU A 76 -1.61 9.72 2.48
C LEU A 76 -1.02 8.53 3.24
N LEU A 77 -1.22 7.33 2.72
CA LEU A 77 -0.70 6.06 3.22
C LEU A 77 0.56 5.65 2.45
N SER A 78 1.43 6.60 2.14
CA SER A 78 2.65 6.32 1.38
C SER A 78 3.63 5.45 2.18
N PRO A 79 4.49 4.68 1.49
CA PRO A 79 5.51 3.87 2.13
C PRO A 79 6.38 4.68 3.08
N ASP A 80 6.73 5.92 2.73
CA ASP A 80 7.55 6.81 3.57
C ASP A 80 6.91 7.08 4.95
N VAL A 81 5.58 7.09 5.03
CA VAL A 81 4.85 7.29 6.30
C VAL A 81 4.82 6.01 7.13
N LEU A 82 4.82 4.84 6.49
CA LEU A 82 4.55 3.53 7.10
C LEU A 82 5.82 2.69 7.35
N LEU A 83 6.87 2.95 6.57
CA LEU A 83 8.12 2.20 6.57
C LEU A 83 8.79 2.29 7.93
N ASN A 84 9.31 1.16 8.40
CA ASN A 84 9.91 0.99 9.72
C ASN A 84 8.95 1.25 10.88
N LYS A 85 7.64 1.38 10.63
CA LYS A 85 6.63 1.52 11.67
C LYS A 85 5.66 0.35 11.67
N CYS A 86 5.09 0.03 10.51
CA CYS A 86 4.16 -1.09 10.35
C CYS A 86 4.40 -1.92 9.08
N ILE A 87 5.20 -1.40 8.14
CA ILE A 87 5.70 -2.14 6.98
C ILE A 87 7.23 -2.14 6.98
N PHE A 88 7.85 -3.25 6.59
CA PHE A 88 9.30 -3.46 6.68
C PHE A 88 9.82 -4.17 5.43
N ALA A 89 10.97 -3.74 4.92
CA ALA A 89 11.66 -4.46 3.85
C ALA A 89 12.50 -5.59 4.48
N ASP A 90 12.13 -6.84 4.24
CA ASP A 90 12.82 -8.02 4.79
C ASP A 90 12.50 -9.26 3.94
N ASP A 91 13.45 -9.66 3.10
CA ASP A 91 13.28 -10.78 2.19
C ASP A 91 13.22 -12.14 2.93
N ASP A 92 13.92 -12.26 4.07
CA ASP A 92 13.95 -13.49 4.87
C ASP A 92 12.59 -13.75 5.51
N MET A 93 11.93 -12.69 5.99
CA MET A 93 10.58 -12.77 6.53
C MET A 93 9.52 -13.01 5.45
N CYS A 94 9.79 -12.69 4.18
CA CYS A 94 8.88 -13.00 3.07
C CYS A 94 9.02 -14.42 2.52
N GLY A 95 10.19 -15.05 2.66
CA GLY A 95 10.46 -16.37 2.10
C GLY A 95 10.21 -16.44 0.59
N GLU A 96 9.30 -17.30 0.15
CA GLU A 96 8.94 -17.46 -1.27
C GLU A 96 7.93 -16.41 -1.77
N PHE A 97 7.29 -15.66 -0.87
CA PHE A 97 6.29 -14.67 -1.22
C PHE A 97 6.92 -13.31 -1.53
N SER A 98 6.16 -12.42 -2.17
CA SER A 98 6.57 -11.04 -2.44
C SER A 98 6.28 -10.11 -1.25
N ASN A 99 5.26 -10.44 -0.44
CA ASN A 99 4.98 -9.86 0.86
C ASN A 99 4.36 -10.90 1.80
N SER A 100 4.48 -10.65 3.11
CA SER A 100 3.93 -11.51 4.17
C SER A 100 3.44 -10.69 5.35
N PHE A 101 2.41 -11.17 6.04
CA PHE A 101 1.73 -10.48 7.13
C PHE A 101 1.79 -11.29 8.41
N TYR A 102 2.08 -10.62 9.53
CA TYR A 102 2.20 -11.26 10.83
C TYR A 102 1.58 -10.43 11.93
N LYS A 103 1.09 -11.06 13.01
CA LYS A 103 0.69 -10.34 14.22
C LYS A 103 1.90 -9.87 15.04
N ILE A 104 1.84 -8.67 15.61
CA ILE A 104 2.95 -8.06 16.38
C ILE A 104 3.27 -8.84 17.64
N SER A 105 2.27 -9.42 18.31
CA SER A 105 2.47 -10.31 19.47
C SER A 105 3.50 -11.41 19.18
N ALA A 106 3.66 -11.76 17.91
CA ALA A 106 4.48 -12.84 17.40
C ALA A 106 5.89 -12.39 16.94
N VAL A 107 6.14 -11.09 16.74
CA VAL A 107 7.37 -10.54 16.10
C VAL A 107 8.20 -9.64 17.05
N ARG A 108 7.72 -9.37 18.27
CA ARG A 108 8.35 -8.44 19.24
C ARG A 108 9.83 -8.69 19.55
N SER A 109 10.36 -9.89 19.32
CA SER A 109 11.78 -10.22 19.55
C SER A 109 12.72 -9.86 18.40
N ARG A 110 12.20 -9.49 17.21
CA ARG A 110 13.00 -9.25 16.00
C ARG A 110 12.90 -7.84 15.44
N VAL A 111 11.80 -7.13 15.70
CA VAL A 111 11.56 -5.78 15.17
C VAL A 111 11.02 -4.88 16.27
N MET A 112 11.60 -3.68 16.39
CA MET A 112 11.05 -2.63 17.24
C MET A 112 9.85 -2.00 16.53
N VAL A 113 8.67 -2.53 16.81
CA VAL A 113 7.41 -2.03 16.24
C VAL A 113 6.79 -1.02 17.20
N SER A 114 6.45 0.16 16.69
CA SER A 114 5.69 1.14 17.48
C SER A 114 4.29 0.59 17.74
N SER A 115 3.87 0.54 19.01
CA SER A 115 2.54 0.05 19.39
C SER A 115 1.39 0.90 18.82
N SER A 116 1.69 2.15 18.45
CA SER A 116 0.77 3.02 17.73
C SER A 116 1.50 3.95 16.77
N ILE A 117 0.82 4.35 15.70
CA ILE A 117 1.33 5.31 14.72
C ILE A 117 0.29 6.40 14.47
N MET A 118 0.77 7.63 14.26
CA MET A 118 -0.08 8.74 13.88
C MET A 118 -0.18 8.81 12.35
N ILE A 119 -1.40 8.64 11.83
CA ILE A 119 -1.73 8.76 10.40
C ILE A 119 -2.87 9.75 10.28
N ALA A 120 -2.69 10.78 9.44
CA ALA A 120 -3.70 11.81 9.20
C ALA A 120 -4.31 12.43 10.49
N GLY A 121 -3.49 12.60 11.53
CA GLY A 121 -3.91 13.15 12.83
C GLY A 121 -4.63 12.16 13.75
N GLN A 122 -4.80 10.90 13.35
CA GLN A 122 -5.39 9.85 14.16
C GLN A 122 -4.31 8.88 14.66
N ASN A 123 -4.36 8.52 15.94
CA ASN A 123 -3.48 7.51 16.51
C ASN A 123 -4.08 6.11 16.26
N ARG A 124 -3.35 5.25 15.57
CA ARG A 124 -3.78 3.89 15.21
C ARG A 124 -2.93 2.88 15.96
N SER A 125 -3.57 1.94 16.69
CA SER A 125 -2.87 0.81 17.27
C SER A 125 -2.41 -0.13 16.16
N VAL A 126 -1.13 -0.48 16.17
CA VAL A 126 -0.61 -1.44 15.20
C VAL A 126 -0.62 -2.81 15.87
N ASN A 127 -1.43 -3.73 15.35
CA ASN A 127 -1.49 -5.13 15.82
C ASN A 127 -0.90 -6.13 14.83
N LYS A 128 -0.66 -5.69 13.59
CA LYS A 128 -0.14 -6.48 12.48
C LYS A 128 1.03 -5.74 11.83
N VAL A 129 1.94 -6.48 11.22
CA VAL A 129 3.02 -5.93 10.40
C VAL A 129 3.04 -6.63 9.05
N MET A 130 3.51 -5.90 8.04
CA MET A 130 3.79 -6.46 6.74
C MET A 130 5.30 -6.42 6.48
N PHE A 131 5.86 -7.54 6.06
CA PHE A 131 7.17 -7.58 5.43
C PHE A 131 6.98 -7.65 3.92
N PHE A 132 7.86 -7.02 3.17
CA PHE A 132 7.81 -7.03 1.72
C PHE A 132 9.22 -7.12 1.13
N LYS A 133 9.31 -7.72 -0.05
CA LYS A 133 10.48 -7.60 -0.93
C LYS A 133 10.42 -6.28 -1.68
N MET A 134 11.56 -5.65 -1.96
CA MET A 134 11.58 -4.36 -2.67
C MET A 134 10.89 -4.39 -4.04
N GLU A 135 10.85 -5.55 -4.69
CA GLU A 135 10.09 -5.78 -5.93
C GLU A 135 8.60 -5.56 -5.74
N TRP A 136 8.02 -6.06 -4.64
CA TRP A 136 6.61 -5.85 -4.31
C TRP A 136 6.28 -4.37 -4.21
N LEU A 137 7.12 -3.59 -3.53
CA LEU A 137 6.90 -2.16 -3.34
C LEU A 137 7.00 -1.41 -4.68
N ARG A 138 7.98 -1.79 -5.50
CA ARG A 138 8.17 -1.20 -6.82
C ARG A 138 6.95 -1.43 -7.71
N GLU A 139 6.52 -2.67 -7.82
CA GLU A 139 5.45 -3.09 -8.73
C GLU A 139 4.06 -2.61 -8.28
N ASN A 140 3.82 -2.58 -6.97
CA ASN A 140 2.48 -2.32 -6.43
C ASN A 140 2.27 -0.87 -5.97
N TYR A 141 3.33 -0.10 -5.75
CA TYR A 141 3.23 1.29 -5.34
C TYR A 141 4.04 2.25 -6.22
N LEU A 142 5.37 2.08 -6.30
CA LEU A 142 6.24 3.11 -6.91
C LEU A 142 5.97 3.31 -8.41
N GLU A 143 5.86 2.23 -9.18
CA GLU A 143 5.55 2.34 -10.61
C GLU A 143 4.11 2.83 -10.84
N PRO A 144 3.07 2.26 -10.19
CA PRO A 144 1.71 2.75 -10.37
C PRO A 144 1.48 4.20 -9.94
N ILE A 145 2.02 4.63 -8.81
CA ILE A 145 1.80 6.01 -8.33
C ILE A 145 2.47 7.02 -9.26
N LYS A 146 3.65 6.67 -9.79
CA LYS A 146 4.35 7.48 -10.79
C LYS A 146 3.56 7.56 -12.09
N TYR A 147 3.03 6.44 -12.58
CA TYR A 147 2.17 6.42 -13.77
C TYR A 147 1.01 7.42 -13.68
N PHE A 148 0.29 7.41 -12.56
CA PHE A 148 -0.82 8.34 -12.35
C PHE A 148 -0.36 9.80 -12.16
N ALA A 149 0.80 10.03 -11.51
CA ALA A 149 1.37 11.37 -11.40
C ALA A 149 1.70 11.96 -12.78
N ASP A 150 2.34 11.15 -13.64
CA ASP A 150 2.68 11.54 -15.01
C ASP A 150 1.41 11.78 -15.85
N GLU A 151 0.37 10.95 -15.70
CA GLU A 151 -0.92 11.09 -16.37
C GLU A 151 -1.63 12.40 -15.96
N MET A 152 -1.70 12.69 -14.66
CA MET A 152 -2.30 13.92 -14.14
C MET A 152 -1.55 15.17 -14.62
N GLU A 153 -0.21 15.12 -14.66
CA GLU A 153 0.60 16.24 -15.15
C GLU A 153 0.37 16.46 -16.65
N ALA A 154 0.30 15.39 -17.44
CA ALA A 154 0.01 15.47 -18.87
C ALA A 154 -1.37 16.10 -19.14
N GLU A 155 -2.40 15.70 -18.39
CA GLU A 155 -3.75 16.26 -18.52
C GLU A 155 -3.80 17.73 -18.09
N LYS A 156 -3.13 18.11 -16.99
CA LYS A 156 -3.00 19.51 -16.58
C LYS A 156 -2.37 20.37 -17.68
N ARG A 157 -1.24 19.91 -18.26
CA ARG A 157 -0.57 20.59 -19.38
C ARG A 157 -1.47 20.70 -20.61
N ARG A 158 -2.32 19.70 -20.88
CA ARG A 158 -3.30 19.73 -21.97
C ARG A 158 -4.36 20.81 -21.74
N GLN A 159 -4.90 20.90 -20.53
CA GLN A 159 -5.90 21.91 -20.16
C GLN A 159 -5.34 23.32 -20.25
N GLU A 160 -4.12 23.56 -19.77
CA GLU A 160 -3.43 24.85 -19.87
C GLU A 160 -3.24 25.29 -21.33
N ARG A 161 -2.87 24.36 -22.22
CA ARG A 161 -2.75 24.64 -23.66
C ARG A 161 -4.09 25.00 -24.29
N LEU A 162 -5.16 24.31 -23.91
CA LEU A 162 -6.50 24.57 -24.42
C LEU A 162 -7.04 25.92 -23.93
N ALA A 163 -6.79 26.28 -22.66
CA ALA A 163 -7.13 27.58 -22.10
C ALA A 163 -6.40 28.71 -22.85
N LYS A 164 -5.07 28.60 -23.00
CA LYS A 164 -4.27 29.58 -23.74
C LYS A 164 -4.70 29.74 -25.20
N LYS A 165 -5.14 28.65 -25.86
CA LYS A 165 -5.65 28.70 -27.23
C LYS A 165 -7.00 29.44 -27.32
N LYS A 166 -7.89 29.29 -26.34
CA LYS A 166 -9.15 30.04 -26.29
C LYS A 166 -8.90 31.53 -26.11
N ASP A 167 -7.96 31.90 -25.24
CA ASP A 167 -7.62 33.31 -24.99
C ASP A 167 -7.02 33.99 -26.23
N CYS A 168 -6.27 33.24 -27.05
CA CYS A 168 -5.67 33.76 -28.29
C CYS A 168 -6.65 33.90 -29.47
N VAL A 169 -7.87 33.34 -29.36
CA VAL A 169 -8.91 33.39 -30.41
C VAL A 169 -9.95 34.50 -30.16
N ILE A 170 -9.91 35.15 -29.00
CA ILE A 170 -10.86 36.22 -28.59
C ILE A 170 -10.29 37.64 -28.86
N LEU A 171 -9.17 37.76 -29.59
CA LEU A 171 -8.63 39.04 -30.08
C LEU A 171 -8.73 39.13 -31.61
#